data_AF-A0A0G1P793-F1
#
_entry.id   AF-A0A0G1P793-F1
#
_cell.length_a   1.000
_cell.length_b   1.000
_cell.length_c   1.000
_cell.angle_alpha   90.00
_cell.angle_beta   90.00
_cell.angle_gamma   90.00
#
_symmetry.space_group_name_H-M   'P 1'
#
loop_
_entity.id
_entity.type
_entity.pdbx_description
1 polymer ?
#
loop_
_entity_poly.entity_id
_entity_poly.type
_entity_poly.pdbx_seq_one_letter_code
_entity_poly.pdbx_strand_id
1 'polypeptide(L)'
;MDVYLLARAIGVTAFSLMLVQIILATWFRKYIKWHMWIGKIAFILAWIHPALLEFGRGLGGYVWWGKIGLGLLTLAVAAAIFRIKHWRWIHRLNYVALVLIYVHSWNLGSDVRRFPIILLYWLAPVVLVLAIWEKLRQKEIPA
;
A
#
# COMPACT_ATOMS: atom_id res chain seq x y z
N MET A 1 11.24 -16.96 15.86
CA MET A 1 10.66 -16.73 14.51
C MET A 1 11.77 -16.20 13.63
N ASP A 2 11.96 -16.78 12.44
CA ASP A 2 12.96 -16.32 11.49
C ASP A 2 12.68 -14.85 11.09
N VAL A 3 13.72 -13.99 11.08
CA VAL A 3 13.63 -12.57 10.72
C VAL A 3 13.02 -12.41 9.32
N TYR A 4 13.31 -13.34 8.40
CA TYR A 4 12.72 -13.35 7.07
C TYR A 4 11.22 -13.64 7.10
N LEU A 5 10.79 -14.60 7.92
CA LEU A 5 9.37 -14.91 8.07
C LEU A 5 8.62 -13.72 8.69
N LEU A 6 9.22 -13.06 9.68
CA LEU A 6 8.69 -11.84 10.28
C LEU A 6 8.59 -10.70 9.25
N ALA A 7 9.65 -10.44 8.48
CA ALA A 7 9.65 -9.41 7.45
C ALA A 7 8.57 -9.68 6.40
N ARG A 8 8.40 -10.94 5.94
CA ARG A 8 7.32 -11.32 5.02
C ARG A 8 5.94 -11.08 5.62
N ALA A 9 5.71 -11.51 6.86
CA ALA A 9 4.44 -11.32 7.54
C ALA A 9 4.09 -9.84 7.68
N ILE A 10 5.07 -9.00 8.04
CA ILE A 10 4.92 -7.54 8.11
C ILE A 10 4.59 -6.95 6.73
N GLY A 11 5.28 -7.38 5.68
CA GLY A 11 5.03 -6.91 4.31
C GLY A 11 3.62 -7.23 3.81
N VAL A 12 3.16 -8.47 4.00
CA VAL A 12 1.79 -8.88 3.64
C VAL A 12 0.75 -8.14 4.50
N THR A 13 1.03 -7.94 5.79
CA THR A 13 0.14 -7.17 6.67
C THR A 13 0.04 -5.72 6.22
N ALA A 14 1.16 -5.08 5.91
CA ALA A 14 1.17 -3.70 5.40
C ALA A 14 0.36 -3.58 4.10
N PHE A 15 0.57 -4.49 3.14
CA PHE A 15 -0.19 -4.55 1.89
C PHE A 15 -1.70 -4.74 2.14
N SER A 16 -2.07 -5.64 3.04
CA SER A 16 -3.47 -5.89 3.41
C SER A 16 -4.13 -4.66 3.99
N LEU A 17 -3.45 -3.97 4.93
CA LEU A 17 -3.96 -2.75 5.53
C LEU A 17 -4.07 -1.62 4.49
N MET A 18 -3.14 -1.51 3.55
CA MET A 18 -3.25 -0.57 2.42
C MET A 18 -4.46 -0.88 1.53
N LEU A 19 -4.80 -2.14 1.31
CA LEU A 19 -6.02 -2.49 0.58
C LEU A 19 -7.27 -2.05 1.35
N VAL A 20 -7.32 -2.30 2.66
CA VAL A 20 -8.39 -1.82 3.55
C VAL A 20 -8.49 -0.30 3.54
N GLN A 21 -7.36 0.43 3.50
CA GLN A 21 -7.34 1.90 3.36
C GLN A 21 -8.14 2.37 2.16
N ILE A 22 -7.92 1.76 1.00
CA ILE A 22 -8.60 2.11 -0.24
C ILE A 22 -10.09 1.81 -0.13
N ILE A 23 -10.45 0.65 0.43
CA ILE A 23 -11.85 0.29 0.64
C ILE A 23 -12.55 1.34 1.52
N LEU A 24 -11.91 1.72 2.63
CA LEU A 24 -12.46 2.71 3.55
C LEU A 24 -12.59 4.09 2.92
N ALA A 25 -11.57 4.55 2.20
CA ALA A 25 -11.57 5.86 1.56
C ALA A 25 -12.60 5.99 0.44
N THR A 26 -12.83 4.91 -0.31
CA THR A 26 -13.75 4.91 -1.44
C THR A 26 -15.20 4.77 -0.99
N TRP A 27 -15.54 3.72 -0.25
CA TRP A 27 -16.94 3.35 0.01
C TRP A 27 -17.42 3.67 1.44
N PHE A 28 -16.51 3.84 2.40
CA PHE A 28 -16.86 3.93 3.82
C PHE A 28 -16.36 5.23 4.45
N ARG A 29 -16.59 6.36 3.76
CA ARG A 29 -16.09 7.70 4.13
C ARG A 29 -16.42 8.14 5.55
N LYS A 30 -17.55 7.68 6.12
CA LYS A 30 -17.95 7.95 7.51
C LYS A 30 -16.93 7.43 8.55
N TYR A 31 -16.05 6.50 8.16
CA TYR A 31 -15.00 5.93 8.99
C TYR A 31 -13.61 6.52 8.68
N ILE A 32 -13.54 7.80 8.28
CA ILE A 32 -12.26 8.47 7.96
C ILE A 32 -11.24 8.43 9.11
N LYS A 33 -11.67 8.41 10.37
CA LYS A 33 -10.78 8.25 11.53
C LYS A 33 -10.07 6.89 11.52
N TRP A 34 -10.80 5.82 11.17
CA TRP A 34 -10.23 4.48 11.02
C TRP A 34 -9.29 4.40 9.83
N HIS A 35 -9.64 5.04 8.70
CA HIS A 35 -8.71 5.21 7.59
C HIS A 35 -7.41 5.90 8.05
N MET A 36 -7.46 7.01 8.77
CA MET A 36 -6.22 7.65 9.24
C MET A 36 -5.40 6.75 10.18
N TRP A 37 -6.03 6.02 11.10
CA TRP A 37 -5.34 5.12 12.02
C TRP A 37 -4.70 3.92 11.32
N ILE A 38 -5.47 3.20 10.51
CA ILE A 38 -4.97 2.06 9.73
C ILE A 38 -3.85 2.50 8.80
N GLY A 39 -3.92 3.72 8.25
CA GLY A 39 -2.91 4.26 7.35
C GLY A 39 -1.57 4.48 8.02
N LYS A 40 -1.58 4.99 9.25
CA LYS A 40 -0.36 5.12 10.07
C LYS A 40 0.27 3.76 10.34
N ILE A 41 -0.53 2.77 10.73
CA ILE A 41 -0.03 1.42 11.01
C ILE A 41 0.55 0.79 9.74
N ALA A 42 -0.18 0.84 8.63
CA ALA A 42 0.28 0.34 7.34
C ALA A 42 1.59 1.00 6.90
N PHE A 43 1.70 2.32 7.07
CA PHE A 43 2.90 3.09 6.73
C PHE A 43 4.11 2.68 7.58
N ILE A 44 3.94 2.54 8.90
CA ILE A 44 5.01 2.09 9.79
C ILE A 44 5.47 0.68 9.42
N LEU A 45 4.53 -0.25 9.20
CA LEU A 45 4.85 -1.62 8.79
C LEU A 45 5.57 -1.66 7.43
N ALA A 46 5.16 -0.82 6.48
CA ALA A 46 5.79 -0.72 5.16
C ALA A 46 7.25 -0.25 5.23
N TRP A 47 7.63 0.55 6.22
CA TRP A 47 9.01 0.95 6.49
C TRP A 47 9.80 -0.09 7.29
N ILE A 48 9.17 -0.73 8.27
CA ILE A 48 9.81 -1.81 9.06
C ILE A 48 10.16 -3.00 8.16
N HIS A 49 9.30 -3.33 7.19
CA HIS A 49 9.51 -4.46 6.27
C HIS A 49 10.90 -4.46 5.59
N PRO A 50 11.27 -3.44 4.79
CA PRO A 50 12.59 -3.40 4.15
C PRO A 50 13.72 -3.23 5.16
N ALA A 51 13.50 -2.52 6.28
CA ALA A 51 14.51 -2.39 7.32
C ALA A 51 14.93 -3.77 7.85
N LEU A 52 13.97 -4.64 8.16
CA LEU A 52 14.24 -6.02 8.60
C LEU A 52 14.95 -6.87 7.53
N LEU A 53 14.73 -6.60 6.24
CA LEU A 53 15.38 -7.31 5.14
C LEU A 53 16.80 -6.80 4.86
N GLU A 54 17.04 -5.49 5.00
CA GLU A 54 18.36 -4.87 4.82
C GLU A 54 19.35 -5.32 5.90
N PHE A 55 18.87 -5.62 7.12
CA PHE A 55 19.69 -6.29 8.15
C PHE A 55 20.03 -7.76 7.80
N GLY A 56 19.32 -8.37 6.84
CA GLY A 56 19.41 -9.80 6.53
C GLY A 56 20.34 -10.18 5.37
N ARG A 57 20.33 -9.43 4.24
CA ARG A 57 21.27 -9.55 3.09
C ARG A 57 20.91 -8.56 1.98
N GLY A 58 21.90 -8.26 1.12
CA GLY A 58 21.79 -7.31 0.01
C GLY A 58 20.66 -7.56 -0.98
N LEU A 59 20.12 -6.47 -1.52
CA LEU A 59 18.87 -6.37 -2.28
C LEU A 59 19.04 -6.77 -3.77
N GLY A 60 18.28 -7.76 -4.24
CA GLY A 60 18.22 -8.15 -5.66
C GLY A 60 17.35 -7.24 -6.55
N GLY A 61 17.30 -7.49 -7.87
CA GLY A 61 16.70 -6.59 -8.87
C GLY A 61 15.19 -6.26 -8.74
N TYR A 62 14.38 -7.07 -8.05
CA TYR A 62 12.94 -6.81 -7.87
C TYR A 62 12.61 -5.78 -6.77
N VAL A 63 13.64 -5.27 -6.11
CA VAL A 63 13.53 -4.31 -5.01
C VAL A 63 13.17 -2.90 -5.50
N TRP A 64 13.44 -2.58 -6.77
CA TRP A 64 13.16 -1.26 -7.33
C TRP A 64 11.67 -0.87 -7.25
N TRP A 65 10.77 -1.79 -7.58
CA TRP A 65 9.33 -1.55 -7.48
C TRP A 65 8.89 -1.25 -6.04
N GLY A 66 9.44 -1.99 -5.07
CA GLY A 66 9.19 -1.76 -3.64
C GLY A 66 9.73 -0.40 -3.17
N LYS A 67 10.94 -0.03 -3.59
CA LYS A 67 11.55 1.27 -3.27
C LYS A 67 10.75 2.45 -3.84
N ILE A 68 10.38 2.39 -5.11
CA ILE A 68 9.57 3.45 -5.75
C ILE A 68 8.19 3.51 -5.10
N GLY A 69 7.55 2.37 -4.86
CA GLY A 69 6.26 2.29 -4.16
C GLY A 69 6.32 2.90 -2.75
N LEU A 70 7.34 2.56 -1.97
CA LEU A 70 7.56 3.13 -0.63
C LEU A 70 7.85 4.64 -0.68
N GLY A 71 8.60 5.10 -1.68
CA GLY A 71 8.84 6.52 -1.92
C GLY A 71 7.53 7.28 -2.20
N LEU A 72 6.70 6.78 -3.11
CA LEU A 72 5.38 7.38 -3.40
C LEU A 72 4.47 7.38 -2.17
N LEU A 73 4.44 6.27 -1.43
CA LEU A 73 3.67 6.17 -0.18
C LEU A 73 4.13 7.22 0.84
N THR A 74 5.44 7.38 1.00
CA THR A 74 6.03 8.37 1.92
C THR A 74 5.68 9.80 1.50
N LEU A 75 5.77 10.12 0.21
CA LEU A 75 5.36 11.42 -0.31
C LEU A 75 3.88 11.69 -0.09
N ALA A 76 3.02 10.70 -0.32
CA ALA A 76 1.57 10.81 -0.12
C ALA A 76 1.19 11.02 1.36
N VAL A 77 1.87 10.35 2.28
CA VAL A 77 1.68 10.52 3.74
C VAL A 77 2.20 11.88 4.19
N ALA A 78 3.42 12.25 3.78
CA ALA A 78 4.02 13.54 4.11
C ALA A 78 3.16 14.70 3.60
N ALA A 79 2.71 14.65 2.33
CA ALA A 79 1.85 15.67 1.76
C ALA A 79 0.54 15.84 2.54
N ALA A 80 -0.07 14.74 2.98
CA ALA A 80 -1.29 14.77 3.79
C ALA A 80 -1.06 15.35 5.20
N ILE A 81 0.04 14.96 5.86
CA ILE A 81 0.39 15.44 7.22
C ILE A 81 0.72 16.94 7.19
N PHE A 82 1.60 17.37 6.28
CA PHE A 82 2.06 18.76 6.18
C PHE A 82 1.12 19.67 5.39
N ARG A 83 -0.01 19.13 4.89
CA ARG A 83 -1.00 19.87 4.09
C ARG A 83 -0.37 20.65 2.93
N ILE A 84 0.58 20.02 2.24
CA ILE A 84 1.26 20.61 1.08
C ILE A 84 0.21 21.04 0.05
N LYS A 85 0.49 22.11 -0.71
CA LYS A 85 -0.36 22.55 -1.82
C LYS A 85 -0.67 21.33 -2.72
N HIS A 86 -1.95 21.12 -3.01
CA HIS A 86 -2.44 19.94 -3.74
C HIS A 86 -2.23 18.58 -3.05
N TRP A 87 -2.17 18.53 -1.70
CA TRP A 87 -2.01 17.27 -0.96
C TRP A 87 -3.03 16.21 -1.36
N ARG A 88 -4.27 16.58 -1.71
CA ARG A 88 -5.29 15.64 -2.18
C ARG A 88 -4.90 14.94 -3.48
N TRP A 89 -4.22 15.64 -4.39
CA TRP A 89 -3.71 15.07 -5.64
C TRP A 89 -2.51 14.16 -5.40
N ILE A 90 -1.55 14.63 -4.59
CA ILE A 90 -0.39 13.82 -4.21
C ILE A 90 -0.85 12.56 -3.49
N HIS A 91 -1.84 12.66 -2.61
CA HIS A 91 -2.38 11.51 -1.88
C HIS A 91 -3.06 10.48 -2.80
N ARG A 92 -3.56 10.87 -3.99
CA ARG A 92 -4.08 9.91 -4.99
C ARG A 92 -2.96 9.07 -5.62
N LEU A 93 -1.69 9.49 -5.52
CA LEU A 93 -0.57 8.64 -5.94
C LEU A 93 -0.50 7.32 -5.15
N ASN A 94 -1.23 7.20 -4.03
CA ASN A 94 -1.39 5.93 -3.33
C ASN A 94 -1.99 4.81 -4.19
N TYR A 95 -2.81 5.14 -5.21
CA TYR A 95 -3.28 4.13 -6.17
C TYR A 95 -2.11 3.55 -6.97
N VAL A 96 -1.20 4.43 -7.44
CA VAL A 96 0.02 4.02 -8.16
C VAL A 96 0.96 3.26 -7.23
N ALA A 97 1.17 3.75 -6.00
CA ALA A 97 1.98 3.07 -5.00
C ALA A 97 1.45 1.64 -4.75
N LEU A 98 0.14 1.44 -4.65
CA LEU A 98 -0.44 0.11 -4.47
C LEU A 98 -0.16 -0.81 -5.66
N VAL A 99 -0.23 -0.31 -6.91
CA VAL A 99 0.14 -1.10 -8.10
C VAL A 99 1.60 -1.53 -8.03
N LEU A 100 2.51 -0.61 -7.70
CA LEU A 100 3.94 -0.92 -7.63
C LEU A 100 4.24 -1.93 -6.52
N ILE A 101 3.60 -1.80 -5.36
CA ILE A 101 3.73 -2.73 -4.24
C ILE A 101 3.14 -4.10 -4.58
N TYR A 102 1.99 -4.14 -5.29
CA TYR A 102 1.39 -5.37 -5.79
C TYR A 102 2.35 -6.09 -6.74
N VAL A 103 2.89 -5.41 -7.76
CA VAL A 103 3.84 -5.97 -8.73
C VAL A 103 5.13 -6.42 -8.04
N HIS A 104 5.65 -5.60 -7.13
CA HIS A 104 6.81 -5.96 -6.30
C HIS A 104 6.58 -7.28 -5.57
N SER A 105 5.44 -7.40 -4.89
CA SER A 105 5.13 -8.56 -4.07
C SER A 105 4.78 -9.80 -4.89
N TRP A 106 4.10 -9.65 -6.02
CA TRP A 106 3.77 -10.75 -6.95
C TRP A 106 5.01 -11.42 -7.56
N ASN A 107 6.08 -10.64 -7.77
CA ASN A 107 7.32 -11.10 -8.35
C ASN A 107 8.30 -11.72 -7.33
N LEU A 108 8.10 -11.50 -6.03
CA LEU A 108 9.04 -11.92 -5.00
C LEU A 108 8.89 -13.37 -4.51
N GLY A 109 7.84 -14.11 -4.89
CA GLY A 109 7.82 -15.53 -4.55
C GLY A 109 6.53 -16.30 -4.84
N SER A 110 6.62 -17.62 -4.69
CA SER A 110 5.50 -18.57 -4.81
C SER A 110 4.49 -18.48 -3.66
N ASP A 111 4.88 -17.93 -2.51
CA ASP A 111 4.10 -17.97 -1.27
C ASP A 111 2.82 -17.14 -1.38
N VAL A 112 2.86 -16.01 -2.10
CA VAL A 112 1.68 -15.18 -2.38
C VAL A 112 0.66 -15.88 -3.29
N ARG A 113 1.09 -16.96 -3.97
CA ARG A 113 0.26 -17.77 -4.88
C ARG A 113 -0.34 -18.99 -4.17
N ARG A 114 -0.24 -19.09 -2.84
CA ARG A 114 -0.85 -20.17 -2.05
C ARG A 114 -2.07 -19.68 -1.30
N PHE A 115 -3.03 -20.58 -1.11
CA PHE A 115 -4.20 -20.33 -0.26
C PHE A 115 -3.77 -20.17 1.21
N PRO A 116 -4.33 -19.22 1.98
CA PRO A 116 -5.39 -18.27 1.61
C PRO A 116 -4.91 -16.95 1.00
N ILE A 117 -3.60 -16.68 1.02
CA ILE A 117 -3.01 -15.38 0.61
C ILE A 117 -3.35 -15.04 -0.84
N ILE A 118 -3.42 -16.03 -1.74
CA ILE A 118 -3.76 -15.79 -3.14
C ILE A 118 -5.09 -15.02 -3.31
N LEU A 119 -6.07 -15.24 -2.42
CA LEU A 119 -7.35 -14.52 -2.46
C LEU A 119 -7.16 -13.01 -2.29
N LEU A 120 -6.26 -12.59 -1.39
CA LEU A 120 -5.91 -11.19 -1.20
C LEU A 120 -5.33 -10.58 -2.49
N TYR A 121 -4.50 -11.33 -3.21
CA TYR A 121 -3.85 -10.86 -4.45
C TYR A 121 -4.80 -10.84 -5.65
N TRP A 122 -5.84 -11.66 -5.67
CA TRP A 122 -6.92 -11.52 -6.65
C TRP A 122 -7.86 -10.38 -6.31
N LEU A 123 -8.13 -10.15 -5.01
CA LEU A 123 -9.00 -9.08 -4.55
C LEU A 123 -8.40 -7.70 -4.79
N ALA A 124 -7.09 -7.54 -4.59
CA ALA A 124 -6.42 -6.24 -4.70
C ALA A 124 -6.62 -5.51 -6.04
N PRO A 125 -6.36 -6.12 -7.22
CA PRO A 125 -6.59 -5.45 -8.50
C PRO A 125 -8.08 -5.16 -8.74
N VAL A 126 -8.99 -6.04 -8.31
CA VAL A 126 -10.44 -5.81 -8.43
C VAL A 126 -10.86 -4.56 -7.64
N VAL A 127 -10.46 -4.48 -6.37
CA VAL A 127 -10.74 -3.34 -5.50
C VAL A 127 -10.13 -2.06 -6.07
N LEU A 128 -8.90 -2.13 -6.58
CA LEU A 128 -8.22 -0.98 -7.16
C LEU A 128 -8.96 -0.44 -8.39
N VAL A 129 -9.35 -1.31 -9.33
CA VAL A 129 -10.12 -0.92 -10.53
C VAL A 129 -11.44 -0.29 -10.14
N LEU A 130 -12.18 -0.91 -9.21
CA LEU A 130 -13.46 -0.37 -8.73
C LEU A 130 -13.27 0.97 -8.00
N ALA A 131 -12.20 1.14 -7.24
CA ALA A 131 -11.90 2.39 -6.55
C ALA A 131 -11.55 3.52 -7.52
N ILE A 132 -10.75 3.24 -8.56
CA ILE A 132 -10.44 4.22 -9.61
C ILE A 132 -11.71 4.56 -10.39
N TRP A 133 -12.50 3.57 -10.78
CA TRP A 133 -13.78 3.78 -11.47
C TRP A 133 -14.71 4.69 -10.67
N GLU A 134 -14.91 4.39 -9.38
CA GLU A 134 -15.71 5.20 -8.48
C GLU A 134 -15.16 6.63 -8.37
N LYS A 135 -13.85 6.78 -8.30
CA LYS A 135 -13.21 8.09 -8.21
C LYS A 135 -13.38 8.92 -9.48
N LEU A 136 -13.37 8.29 -10.66
CA LEU A 136 -13.60 8.97 -11.95
C LEU A 136 -15.07 9.39 -12.13
N ARG A 137 -16.03 8.64 -11.58
CA ARG A 137 -17.46 9.00 -11.63
C ARG A 137 -17.80 10.19 -10.76
N GLN A 138 -17.09 10.37 -9.65
CA GLN A 138 -17.29 11.50 -8.77
C GLN A 138 -16.72 12.77 -9.43
N LYS A 139 -17.61 13.52 -10.10
CA LYS A 139 -17.30 14.79 -10.80
C LYS A 139 -16.72 15.90 -9.90
N GLU A 140 -16.62 15.67 -8.61
CA GLU A 140 -16.10 16.64 -7.65
C GLU A 140 -14.58 16.51 -7.50
N ILE A 141 -13.86 17.42 -8.15
CA ILE A 141 -12.53 17.84 -7.70
C ILE A 141 -12.71 19.20 -7.01
N PRO A 142 -13.11 19.24 -5.72
CA PRO A 142 -12.99 20.48 -4.99
C PRO A 142 -11.49 20.73 -4.80
N ALA A 143 -11.06 21.92 -5.25
CA ALA A 143 -9.72 22.45 -5.09
C ALA A 143 -9.21 22.32 -3.64
#